data_AF-M6H962-F1
#
_entry.id   AF-M6H962-F1
#
_cell.length_a   1.000
_cell.length_b   1.000
_cell.length_c   1.000
_cell.angle_alpha   90.00
_cell.angle_beta   90.00
_cell.angle_gamma   90.00
#
_symmetry.space_group_name_H-M   'P 1'
#
loop_
_entity.id
_entity.type
_entity.pdbx_description
1 polymer ?
#
loop_
_entity_poly.entity_id
_entity_poly.type
_entity_poly.pdbx_seq_one_letter_code
_entity_poly.pdbx_strand_id
1 'polypeptide(L)'
;MLRFFYLSSILFWLASTTIVNLEKRNLPATFTITLLIVVSMLFGFFSWIGESGILKILNYPAVYFFPGIFGLILIPFGWLFINVWFLGFLKVKQNNGVSQNFLTDFWKTNVLGLFFTDLNDRSIKAYFVKMGYYKFFILLLLSSQIFAIIFFLNWSSKFPLNLSIFSFWNVVPFSFRLSYLFYILICISVPIIGLFSFRTSKKILPEIAKNKAVPYLKTISLLLLGVVILVFFLFLGGEIGIIEDPVLKLFLNPVPFYVFLIGIQFLVSISVLALGQALISYEIFMGRILPKIGLRQEWKKINLGFLLITFLYFIISTLGFSKIELFLIGSYVYNVSRTFLLKKNKELRLAKNSILNSIITTENIAENVISSPKEKLQKPFEILCSDILETSSALFISESRIPFVADMILTYPIDLEKIKI
;
A
#
# COMPACT_ATOMS: atom_id res chain seq x y z
N MET A 1 -8.70 16.50 12.22
CA MET A 1 -9.98 16.20 11.56
C MET A 1 -9.85 16.21 10.03
N LEU A 2 -9.67 17.36 9.37
CA LEU A 2 -9.45 17.47 7.91
C LEU A 2 -8.39 16.53 7.32
N ARG A 3 -7.32 16.28 8.08
CA ARG A 3 -6.24 15.38 7.68
C ARG A 3 -6.67 13.91 7.63
N PHE A 4 -7.67 13.48 8.41
CA PHE A 4 -8.19 12.10 8.38
C PHE A 4 -9.06 11.86 7.15
N PHE A 5 -9.89 12.84 6.77
CA PHE A 5 -10.64 12.84 5.53
C PHE A 5 -9.71 12.64 4.32
N TYR A 6 -8.69 13.49 4.20
CA TYR A 6 -7.69 13.39 3.13
C TYR A 6 -7.01 12.01 3.07
N LEU A 7 -6.57 11.49 4.23
CA LEU A 7 -5.91 10.18 4.30
C LEU A 7 -6.83 9.03 3.89
N SER A 8 -8.09 9.08 4.33
CA SER A 8 -9.11 8.12 3.97
C SER A 8 -9.30 8.06 2.46
N SER A 9 -9.56 9.21 1.81
CA SER A 9 -9.81 9.25 0.37
C SER A 9 -8.61 8.79 -0.47
N ILE A 10 -7.37 9.10 -0.04
CA ILE A 10 -6.14 8.63 -0.71
C ILE A 10 -5.92 7.13 -0.56
N LEU A 11 -6.11 6.58 0.64
CA LEU A 11 -5.94 5.15 0.88
C LEU A 11 -6.98 4.34 0.12
N PHE A 12 -8.21 4.83 0.06
CA PHE A 12 -9.26 4.22 -0.76
C PHE A 12 -8.89 4.24 -2.25
N TRP A 13 -8.31 5.35 -2.73
CA TRP A 13 -7.81 5.44 -4.10
C TRP A 13 -6.68 4.43 -4.37
N LEU A 14 -5.71 4.28 -3.46
CA LEU A 14 -4.63 3.31 -3.59
C LEU A 14 -5.15 1.87 -3.63
N ALA A 15 -6.12 1.53 -2.77
CA ALA A 15 -6.78 0.21 -2.80
C ALA A 15 -7.51 -0.02 -4.14
N SER A 16 -8.23 0.99 -4.59
CA SER A 16 -8.96 1.03 -5.84
C SER A 16 -8.08 0.80 -7.07
N THR A 17 -6.94 1.49 -7.16
CA THR A 17 -5.99 1.32 -8.27
C THR A 17 -5.31 -0.03 -8.24
N THR A 18 -4.92 -0.52 -7.06
CA THR A 18 -4.28 -1.83 -6.92
C THR A 18 -5.22 -2.95 -7.36
N ILE A 19 -6.51 -2.90 -7.00
CA ILE A 19 -7.52 -3.87 -7.45
C ILE A 19 -7.58 -3.98 -8.97
N VAL A 20 -7.57 -2.85 -9.68
CA VAL A 20 -7.71 -2.81 -11.15
C VAL A 20 -6.40 -3.22 -11.84
N ASN A 21 -5.26 -2.85 -11.28
CA ASN A 21 -3.96 -3.14 -11.88
C ASN A 21 -3.47 -4.57 -11.59
N LEU A 22 -3.91 -5.21 -10.51
CA LEU A 22 -3.56 -6.60 -10.19
C LEU A 22 -4.12 -7.58 -11.24
N GLU A 23 -3.22 -8.18 -12.01
CA GLU A 23 -3.54 -9.16 -13.06
C GLU A 23 -3.76 -10.57 -12.51
N LYS A 24 -3.00 -10.97 -11.46
CA LYS A 24 -3.20 -12.23 -10.73
C LYS A 24 -3.61 -11.97 -9.29
N ARG A 25 -4.81 -12.44 -8.93
CA ARG A 25 -5.33 -12.38 -7.56
C ARG A 25 -4.71 -13.49 -6.71
N ASN A 26 -3.55 -13.19 -6.14
CA ASN A 26 -2.95 -14.06 -5.13
C ASN A 26 -3.54 -13.70 -3.75
N LEU A 27 -3.68 -14.69 -2.86
CA LEU A 27 -4.21 -14.50 -1.50
C LEU A 27 -3.50 -13.36 -0.72
N PRO A 28 -2.16 -13.19 -0.79
CA PRO A 28 -1.48 -12.05 -0.17
C PRO A 28 -1.89 -10.70 -0.76
N ALA A 29 -2.06 -10.61 -2.08
CA ALA A 29 -2.46 -9.37 -2.73
C ALA A 29 -3.88 -8.96 -2.33
N THR A 30 -4.81 -9.93 -2.27
CA THR A 30 -6.16 -9.70 -1.77
C THR A 30 -6.15 -9.20 -0.32
N PHE A 31 -5.32 -9.82 0.54
CA PHE A 31 -5.18 -9.37 1.93
C PHE A 31 -4.67 -7.93 2.04
N THR A 32 -3.68 -7.54 1.24
CA THR A 32 -3.17 -6.15 1.24
C THR A 32 -4.21 -5.13 0.77
N ILE A 33 -5.01 -5.47 -0.23
CA ILE A 33 -6.12 -4.63 -0.70
C ILE A 33 -7.16 -4.47 0.41
N THR A 34 -7.59 -5.58 1.03
CA THR A 34 -8.59 -5.54 2.09
C THR A 34 -8.10 -4.70 3.27
N LEU A 35 -6.82 -4.81 3.61
CA LEU A 35 -6.20 -3.99 4.64
C LEU A 35 -6.32 -2.50 4.29
N LEU A 36 -5.92 -2.08 3.08
CA LEU A 36 -6.00 -0.67 2.65
C LEU A 36 -7.43 -0.12 2.71
N ILE A 37 -8.44 -0.91 2.32
CA ILE A 37 -9.86 -0.53 2.43
C ILE A 37 -10.26 -0.36 3.90
N VAL A 38 -9.91 -1.32 4.75
CA VAL A 38 -10.22 -1.25 6.19
C VAL A 38 -9.57 -0.04 6.84
N VAL A 39 -8.29 0.24 6.54
CA VAL A 39 -7.59 1.44 7.05
C VAL A 39 -8.27 2.73 6.55
N SER A 40 -8.66 2.77 5.28
CA SER A 40 -9.39 3.90 4.71
C SER A 40 -10.71 4.16 5.45
N MET A 41 -11.51 3.11 5.67
CA MET A 41 -12.79 3.22 6.38
C MET A 41 -12.59 3.69 7.82
N LEU A 42 -11.55 3.18 8.48
CA LEU A 42 -11.20 3.57 9.85
C LEU A 42 -10.76 5.03 9.96
N PHE A 43 -9.98 5.56 9.00
CA PHE A 43 -9.69 6.99 8.96
C PHE A 43 -10.92 7.83 8.61
N GLY A 44 -11.82 7.35 7.75
CA GLY A 44 -13.10 8.00 7.49
C GLY A 44 -13.97 8.08 8.74
N PHE A 45 -14.02 6.99 9.52
CA PHE A 45 -14.71 6.91 10.80
C PHE A 45 -14.14 7.89 11.84
N PHE A 46 -12.80 7.97 11.98
CA PHE A 46 -12.18 8.98 12.84
C PHE A 46 -12.38 10.41 12.37
N SER A 47 -12.50 10.62 11.06
CA SER A 47 -12.83 11.93 10.51
C SER A 47 -14.26 12.34 10.86
N TRP A 48 -15.20 11.41 10.80
CA TRP A 48 -16.60 11.63 11.17
C TRP A 48 -16.77 11.90 12.66
N ILE A 49 -16.22 11.02 13.51
CA ILE A 49 -16.22 11.19 14.96
C ILE A 49 -15.58 12.52 15.36
N GLY A 50 -14.47 12.88 14.73
CA GLY A 50 -13.73 14.11 15.02
C GLY A 50 -14.54 15.39 14.85
N GLU A 51 -15.70 15.36 14.18
CA GLU A 51 -16.62 16.50 14.01
C GLU A 51 -17.28 16.89 15.33
N SER A 52 -17.67 15.86 16.08
CA SER A 52 -18.39 16.01 17.35
C SER A 52 -17.51 16.60 18.46
N GLY A 53 -16.19 16.66 18.27
CA GLY A 53 -15.21 17.19 19.23
C GLY A 53 -14.84 16.18 20.32
N ILE A 54 -13.56 16.18 20.72
CA ILE A 54 -12.94 15.17 21.61
C ILE A 54 -13.69 14.98 22.94
N LEU A 55 -14.20 16.07 23.53
CA LEU A 55 -14.92 16.01 24.81
C LEU A 55 -16.30 15.34 24.69
N LYS A 56 -17.05 15.57 23.61
CA LYS A 56 -18.31 14.83 23.38
C LYS A 56 -18.03 13.37 23.03
N ILE A 57 -16.93 13.12 22.33
CA ILE A 57 -16.52 11.78 21.94
C ILE A 57 -16.23 10.91 23.16
N LEU A 58 -15.53 11.43 24.16
CA LEU A 58 -15.17 10.67 25.36
C LEU A 58 -16.39 10.15 26.14
N ASN A 59 -17.54 10.80 25.98
CA ASN A 59 -18.81 10.42 26.59
C ASN A 59 -19.65 9.46 25.74
N TYR A 60 -19.25 9.16 24.50
CA TYR A 60 -19.95 8.14 23.72
C TYR A 60 -19.73 6.73 24.29
N PRO A 61 -20.69 5.82 24.05
CA PRO A 61 -20.53 4.40 24.39
C PRO A 61 -19.28 3.81 23.74
N ALA A 62 -18.46 3.08 24.51
CA ALA A 62 -17.24 2.44 24.03
C ALA A 62 -17.45 1.47 22.85
N VAL A 63 -18.65 0.91 22.72
CA VAL A 63 -19.04 -0.05 21.67
C VAL A 63 -18.81 0.52 20.27
N TYR A 64 -19.08 1.81 20.06
CA TYR A 64 -18.85 2.44 18.76
C TYR A 64 -17.36 2.44 18.35
N PHE A 65 -16.45 2.35 19.31
CA PHE A 65 -15.00 2.39 19.08
C PHE A 65 -14.37 1.01 18.90
N PHE A 66 -15.12 -0.08 19.11
CA PHE A 66 -14.59 -1.45 18.97
C PHE A 66 -14.04 -1.75 17.57
N PRO A 67 -14.70 -1.36 16.46
CA PRO A 67 -14.11 -1.52 15.12
C PRO A 67 -12.77 -0.78 14.96
N GLY A 68 -12.64 0.39 15.60
CA GLY A 68 -11.39 1.15 15.64
C GLY A 68 -10.28 0.43 16.39
N ILE A 69 -10.60 -0.21 17.52
CA ILE A 69 -9.64 -1.00 18.31
C ILE A 69 -9.16 -2.23 17.53
N PHE A 70 -10.07 -2.93 16.85
CA PHE A 70 -9.68 -4.03 15.96
C PHE A 70 -8.75 -3.57 14.84
N GLY A 71 -9.03 -2.41 14.24
CA GLY A 71 -8.15 -1.81 13.24
C GLY A 71 -6.77 -1.44 13.80
N LEU A 72 -6.70 -0.90 15.02
CA LEU A 72 -5.43 -0.60 15.70
C LEU A 72 -4.56 -1.85 15.92
N ILE A 73 -5.18 -3.03 16.14
CA ILE A 73 -4.46 -4.31 16.24
C ILE A 73 -4.06 -4.83 14.85
N LEU A 74 -4.90 -4.64 13.84
CA LEU A 74 -4.70 -5.20 12.50
C LEU A 74 -3.67 -4.42 11.66
N ILE A 75 -3.66 -3.08 11.76
CA ILE A 75 -2.83 -2.20 10.91
C ILE A 75 -1.32 -2.50 11.04
N PRO A 76 -0.72 -2.61 12.25
CA PRO A 76 0.71 -2.89 12.40
C PRO A 76 1.12 -4.23 11.77
N PHE A 77 0.29 -5.25 11.92
CA PHE A 77 0.51 -6.55 11.27
C PHE A 77 0.39 -6.48 9.77
N GLY A 78 -0.58 -5.72 9.26
CA GLY A 78 -0.74 -5.48 7.85
C GLY A 78 0.52 -4.88 7.21
N TRP A 79 1.16 -3.93 7.90
CA TRP A 79 2.45 -3.38 7.48
C TRP A 79 3.56 -4.43 7.41
N LEU A 80 3.66 -5.27 8.45
CA LEU A 80 4.62 -6.37 8.45
C LEU A 80 4.38 -7.34 7.29
N PHE A 81 3.13 -7.72 7.07
CA PHE A 81 2.74 -8.63 6.00
C PHE A 81 3.09 -8.09 4.61
N ILE A 82 2.83 -6.80 4.35
CA ILE A 82 3.20 -6.14 3.08
C ILE A 82 4.70 -6.25 2.82
N ASN A 83 5.53 -6.01 3.85
CA ASN A 83 6.98 -6.05 3.70
C ASN A 83 7.52 -7.46 3.50
N VAL A 84 7.02 -8.45 4.25
CA VAL A 84 7.40 -9.86 4.07
C VAL A 84 7.00 -10.35 2.68
N TRP A 85 5.81 -9.97 2.21
CA TRP A 85 5.36 -10.25 0.85
C TRP A 85 6.27 -9.61 -0.20
N PHE A 86 6.60 -8.32 -0.04
CA PHE A 86 7.47 -7.57 -0.94
C PHE A 86 8.88 -8.18 -1.06
N LEU A 87 9.47 -8.58 0.07
CA LEU A 87 10.79 -9.22 0.14
C LEU A 87 10.80 -10.61 -0.53
N GLY A 88 9.64 -11.19 -0.82
CA GLY A 88 9.52 -12.46 -1.55
C GLY A 88 9.62 -13.70 -0.66
N PHE A 89 9.62 -13.54 0.67
CA PHE A 89 9.59 -14.66 1.62
C PHE A 89 8.29 -15.49 1.54
N LEU A 90 7.24 -14.93 0.91
CA LEU A 90 5.95 -15.60 0.70
C LEU A 90 5.79 -16.19 -0.71
N LYS A 91 6.85 -16.29 -1.51
CA LYS A 91 6.75 -16.83 -2.87
C LYS A 91 6.57 -18.34 -2.80
N VAL A 92 5.38 -18.83 -3.12
CA VAL A 92 5.07 -20.27 -3.25
C VAL A 92 5.98 -20.86 -4.32
N LYS A 93 6.70 -21.93 -3.97
CA LYS A 93 7.53 -22.69 -4.92
C LYS A 93 6.54 -23.45 -5.82
N GLN A 94 6.36 -22.97 -7.04
CA GLN A 94 5.44 -23.56 -8.00
C GLN A 94 6.08 -24.83 -8.60
N ASN A 95 6.17 -25.89 -7.79
CA ASN A 95 6.46 -27.23 -8.28
C ASN A 95 5.14 -27.89 -8.67
N ASN A 96 5.01 -28.24 -9.94
CA ASN A 96 4.02 -29.16 -10.51
C ASN A 96 2.54 -28.83 -10.21
N GLY A 97 1.98 -27.86 -10.94
CA GLY A 97 0.55 -27.84 -11.32
C GLY A 97 -0.51 -27.67 -10.23
N VAL A 98 -0.17 -27.80 -8.95
CA VAL A 98 -1.14 -27.69 -7.84
C VAL A 98 -0.98 -26.32 -7.19
N SER A 99 -2.01 -25.48 -7.34
CA SER A 99 -2.20 -24.27 -6.54
C SER A 99 -2.40 -24.66 -5.08
N GLN A 100 -1.31 -24.89 -4.33
CA GLN A 100 -1.42 -25.16 -2.90
C GLN A 100 -1.81 -23.88 -2.16
N ASN A 101 -2.80 -24.02 -1.29
CA ASN A 101 -3.27 -22.93 -0.43
C ASN A 101 -2.10 -22.46 0.44
N PHE A 102 -1.82 -21.16 0.42
CA PHE A 102 -0.77 -20.52 1.23
C PHE A 102 -0.83 -20.95 2.70
N LEU A 103 -2.03 -21.02 3.28
CA LEU A 103 -2.24 -21.46 4.66
C LEU A 103 -1.78 -22.91 4.87
N THR A 104 -2.07 -23.83 3.94
CA THR A 104 -1.70 -25.23 4.11
C THR A 104 -0.19 -25.46 4.03
N ASP A 105 0.52 -24.78 3.14
CA ASP A 105 1.99 -24.90 3.03
C ASP A 105 2.73 -24.18 4.17
N PHE A 106 2.19 -23.04 4.63
CA PHE A 106 2.73 -22.31 5.77
C PHE A 106 2.63 -23.13 7.06
N TRP A 107 1.49 -23.79 7.30
CA TRP A 107 1.28 -24.65 8.48
C TRP A 107 1.97 -26.02 8.38
N LYS A 108 2.15 -26.56 7.17
CA LYS A 108 2.81 -27.86 6.95
C LYS A 108 4.33 -27.80 7.09
N THR A 109 4.93 -26.62 6.95
CA THR A 109 6.36 -26.45 7.20
C THR A 109 6.64 -26.37 8.70
N ASN A 110 7.21 -27.44 9.25
CA ASN A 110 7.58 -27.50 10.66
C ASN A 110 8.70 -26.45 10.92
N VAL A 111 8.37 -25.35 11.61
CA VAL A 111 9.30 -24.23 11.86
C VAL A 111 10.54 -24.70 12.60
N LEU A 112 10.39 -25.64 13.55
CA LEU A 112 11.52 -26.30 14.21
C LEU A 112 12.41 -27.06 13.21
N GLY A 113 11.83 -27.79 12.26
CA GLY A 113 12.58 -28.53 11.24
C GLY A 113 13.50 -27.62 10.41
N LEU A 114 13.07 -26.38 10.13
CA LEU A 114 13.83 -25.36 9.41
C LEU A 114 15.06 -24.83 10.18
N PHE A 115 15.03 -24.87 11.52
CA PHE A 115 16.17 -24.52 12.36
C PHE A 115 17.15 -25.70 12.54
N PHE A 116 16.66 -26.95 12.48
CA PHE A 116 17.44 -28.17 12.69
C PHE A 116 17.91 -28.88 11.41
N THR A 117 17.55 -28.39 10.21
CA THR A 117 18.07 -28.96 8.96
C THR A 117 19.59 -28.76 8.84
N ASP A 118 20.33 -29.86 8.83
CA ASP A 118 21.78 -29.82 8.70
C ASP A 118 22.17 -29.68 7.23
N LEU A 119 22.34 -28.43 6.80
CA LEU A 119 22.76 -28.08 5.44
C LEU A 119 24.27 -27.81 5.40
N ASN A 120 24.97 -28.47 4.48
CA ASN A 120 26.43 -28.48 4.38
C ASN A 120 27.01 -27.13 3.88
N ASP A 121 26.21 -26.30 3.20
CA ASP A 121 26.63 -24.99 2.67
C ASP A 121 26.23 -23.85 3.62
N ARG A 122 27.21 -23.08 4.12
CA ARG A 122 27.00 -21.93 5.02
C ARG A 122 26.07 -20.87 4.42
N SER A 123 26.13 -20.66 3.11
CA SER A 123 25.33 -19.62 2.44
C SER A 123 23.85 -19.99 2.38
N ILE A 124 23.56 -21.27 2.11
CA ILE A 124 22.22 -21.84 2.06
C ILE A 124 21.67 -21.99 3.48
N LYS A 125 22.48 -22.43 4.45
CA LYS A 125 22.11 -22.51 5.87
C LYS A 125 21.71 -21.13 6.41
N ALA A 126 22.46 -20.07 6.10
CA ALA A 126 22.12 -18.70 6.50
C ALA A 126 20.80 -18.20 5.88
N TYR A 127 20.50 -18.57 4.64
CA TYR A 127 19.23 -18.23 3.99
C TYR A 127 18.04 -18.96 4.63
N PHE A 128 18.16 -20.26 4.90
CA PHE A 128 17.11 -21.05 5.56
C PHE A 128 16.86 -20.59 7.00
N VAL A 129 17.92 -20.27 7.76
CA VAL A 129 17.80 -19.70 9.12
C VAL A 129 17.11 -18.33 9.09
N LYS A 130 17.45 -17.45 8.14
CA LYS A 130 16.73 -16.16 7.97
C LYS A 130 15.26 -16.39 7.67
N MET A 131 14.93 -17.31 6.76
CA MET A 131 13.54 -17.62 6.41
C MET A 131 12.77 -18.24 7.58
N GLY A 132 13.40 -19.13 8.35
CA GLY A 132 12.84 -19.70 9.59
C GLY A 132 12.56 -18.64 10.65
N TYR A 133 13.48 -17.69 10.84
CA TYR A 133 13.32 -16.55 11.73
C TYR A 133 12.09 -15.71 11.34
N TYR A 134 11.98 -15.26 10.09
CA TYR A 134 10.81 -14.48 9.66
C TYR A 134 9.48 -15.25 9.81
N LYS A 135 9.45 -16.55 9.48
CA LYS A 135 8.26 -17.38 9.69
C LYS A 135 7.88 -17.49 11.17
N PHE A 136 8.85 -17.67 12.06
CA PHE A 136 8.63 -17.73 13.50
C PHE A 136 8.01 -16.43 14.03
N PHE A 137 8.55 -15.26 13.65
CA PHE A 137 7.98 -13.97 14.04
C PHE A 137 6.56 -13.76 13.51
N ILE A 138 6.28 -14.16 12.27
CA ILE A 138 4.91 -14.07 11.71
C ILE A 138 3.95 -14.95 12.52
N LEU A 139 4.33 -16.18 12.85
CA LEU A 139 3.49 -17.09 13.63
C LEU A 139 3.26 -16.55 15.05
N LEU A 140 4.30 -16.06 15.70
CA LEU A 140 4.24 -15.47 17.03
C LEU A 140 3.33 -14.24 17.04
N LEU A 141 3.46 -13.35 16.06
CA LEU A 141 2.63 -12.16 15.95
C LEU A 141 1.18 -12.48 15.60
N LEU A 142 0.93 -13.49 14.76
CA LEU A 142 -0.42 -13.95 14.44
C LEU A 142 -1.11 -14.59 15.64
N SER A 143 -0.37 -15.38 16.43
CA SER A 143 -0.83 -15.90 17.73
C SER A 143 -1.15 -14.76 18.70
N SER A 144 -0.27 -13.74 18.78
CA SER A 144 -0.49 -12.54 19.59
C SER A 144 -1.74 -11.76 19.17
N GLN A 145 -2.02 -11.64 17.86
CA GLN A 145 -3.25 -11.01 17.38
C GLN A 145 -4.52 -11.77 17.78
N ILE A 146 -4.53 -13.09 17.57
CA ILE A 146 -5.68 -13.92 17.94
C ILE A 146 -5.90 -13.82 19.45
N PHE A 147 -4.84 -13.90 20.24
CA PHE A 147 -4.91 -13.71 21.69
C PHE A 147 -5.46 -12.33 22.06
N ALA A 148 -4.99 -11.26 21.43
CA ALA A 148 -5.47 -9.89 21.69
C ALA A 148 -6.96 -9.73 21.36
N ILE A 149 -7.42 -10.32 20.25
CA ILE A 149 -8.83 -10.30 19.83
C ILE A 149 -9.71 -11.07 20.83
N ILE A 150 -9.31 -12.28 21.20
CA ILE A 150 -10.04 -13.11 22.17
C ILE A 150 -10.08 -12.44 23.54
N PHE A 151 -8.93 -11.92 24.00
CA PHE A 151 -8.82 -11.18 25.25
C PHE A 151 -9.73 -9.95 25.23
N PHE A 152 -9.71 -9.17 24.15
CA PHE A 152 -10.54 -7.97 24.02
C PHE A 152 -12.04 -8.29 24.04
N LEU A 153 -12.47 -9.33 23.32
CA LEU A 153 -13.88 -9.77 23.32
C LEU A 153 -14.33 -10.24 24.70
N ASN A 154 -13.50 -11.05 25.38
CA ASN A 154 -13.80 -11.56 26.72
C ASN A 154 -13.69 -10.48 27.82
N TRP A 155 -12.85 -9.47 27.63
CA TRP A 155 -12.73 -8.34 28.54
C TRP A 155 -13.92 -7.40 28.38
N SER A 156 -14.27 -7.07 27.13
CA SER A 156 -15.38 -6.19 26.80
C SER A 156 -16.72 -6.72 27.28
N SER A 157 -16.93 -8.04 27.30
CA SER A 157 -18.19 -8.64 27.76
C SER A 157 -18.49 -8.39 29.24
N LYS A 158 -17.46 -8.05 30.04
CA LYS A 158 -17.59 -7.78 31.49
C LYS A 158 -18.11 -6.38 31.81
N PHE A 159 -18.17 -5.48 30.81
CA PHE A 159 -18.58 -4.09 31.00
C PHE A 159 -19.95 -3.82 30.38
N PRO A 160 -20.78 -2.96 31.01
CA PRO A 160 -22.03 -2.53 30.41
C PRO A 160 -21.75 -1.73 29.12
N LEU A 161 -22.58 -1.94 28.10
CA LEU A 161 -22.43 -1.33 26.77
C LEU A 161 -22.48 0.21 26.77
N ASN A 162 -22.98 0.83 27.84
CA ASN A 162 -23.10 2.29 27.99
C ASN A 162 -21.88 2.94 28.66
N LEU A 163 -20.83 2.18 28.95
CA LEU A 163 -19.63 2.72 29.60
C LEU A 163 -18.91 3.71 28.66
N SER A 164 -18.55 4.87 29.20
CA SER A 164 -17.88 5.93 28.44
C SER A 164 -16.49 5.50 28.01
N ILE A 165 -16.04 5.90 26.83
CA ILE A 165 -14.72 5.52 26.28
C ILE A 165 -13.60 5.86 27.26
N PHE A 166 -13.66 7.02 27.91
CA PHE A 166 -12.66 7.44 28.89
C PHE A 166 -12.56 6.47 30.07
N SER A 167 -13.70 6.08 30.64
CA SER A 167 -13.75 5.11 31.73
C SER A 167 -13.26 3.73 31.27
N PHE A 168 -13.63 3.32 30.06
CA PHE A 168 -13.22 2.04 29.48
C PHE A 168 -11.69 1.97 29.36
N TRP A 169 -11.05 3.03 28.85
CA TRP A 169 -9.60 3.10 28.68
C TRP A 169 -8.83 3.11 30.00
N ASN A 170 -9.32 3.80 31.03
CA ASN A 170 -8.68 3.81 32.35
C ASN A 170 -8.75 2.45 33.06
N VAL A 171 -9.76 1.64 32.72
CA VAL A 171 -9.94 0.30 33.28
C VAL A 171 -9.11 -0.76 32.53
N VAL A 172 -8.56 -0.44 31.35
CA VAL A 172 -7.71 -1.37 30.60
C VAL A 172 -6.43 -1.68 31.41
N PRO A 173 -6.09 -2.97 31.63
CA PRO A 173 -4.90 -3.34 32.37
C PRO A 173 -3.63 -2.72 31.78
N PHE A 174 -2.76 -2.20 32.63
CA PHE A 174 -1.46 -1.66 32.23
C PHE A 174 -0.64 -2.68 31.42
N SER A 175 -0.66 -3.95 31.81
CA SER A 175 0.03 -5.04 31.11
C SER A 175 -0.40 -5.17 29.65
N PHE A 176 -1.69 -4.94 29.35
CA PHE A 176 -2.21 -4.98 27.98
C PHE A 176 -1.71 -3.79 27.15
N ARG A 177 -1.71 -2.57 27.73
CA ARG A 177 -1.17 -1.36 27.08
C ARG A 177 0.32 -1.54 26.74
N LEU A 178 1.10 -2.04 27.69
CA LEU A 178 2.53 -2.30 27.50
C LEU A 178 2.77 -3.40 26.44
N SER A 179 2.02 -4.51 26.51
CA SER A 179 2.13 -5.61 25.54
C SER A 179 1.78 -5.15 24.12
N TYR A 180 0.81 -4.26 23.96
CA TYR A 180 0.44 -3.70 22.66
C TYR A 180 1.55 -2.82 22.08
N LEU A 181 2.22 -2.00 22.90
CA LEU A 181 3.37 -1.21 22.47
C LEU A 181 4.54 -2.09 22.02
N PHE A 182 4.86 -3.14 22.77
CA PHE A 182 5.86 -4.13 22.37
C PHE A 182 5.49 -4.82 21.06
N TYR A 183 4.22 -5.19 20.91
CA TYR A 183 3.70 -5.79 19.68
C TYR A 183 3.91 -4.88 18.46
N ILE A 184 3.50 -3.61 18.53
CA ILE A 184 3.69 -2.65 17.43
C ILE A 184 5.17 -2.46 17.12
N LEU A 185 6.02 -2.36 18.16
CA LEU A 185 7.45 -2.18 18.01
C LEU A 185 8.08 -3.34 17.25
N ILE A 186 7.71 -4.59 17.56
CA ILE A 186 8.17 -5.78 16.82
C ILE A 186 7.63 -5.75 15.38
N CYS A 187 6.34 -5.42 15.18
CA CYS A 187 5.73 -5.33 13.85
C CYS A 187 6.43 -4.33 12.92
N ILE A 188 7.03 -3.26 13.45
CA ILE A 188 7.73 -2.26 12.65
C ILE A 188 9.24 -2.56 12.55
N SER A 189 9.86 -3.06 13.63
CA SER A 189 11.30 -3.35 13.66
C SER A 189 11.70 -4.50 12.73
N VAL A 190 10.88 -5.55 12.65
CA VAL A 190 11.16 -6.72 11.78
C VAL A 190 11.22 -6.33 10.29
N PRO A 191 10.26 -5.56 9.74
CA PRO A 191 10.36 -4.97 8.39
C PRO A 191 11.59 -4.09 8.17
N ILE A 192 11.94 -3.24 9.14
CA ILE A 192 13.13 -2.37 9.06
C ILE A 192 14.36 -3.24 8.80
N ILE A 193 14.60 -4.23 9.66
CA ILE A 193 15.75 -5.14 9.55
C ILE A 193 15.74 -5.86 8.20
N GLY A 194 14.58 -6.33 7.75
CA GLY A 194 14.43 -7.00 6.45
C GLY A 194 14.76 -6.11 5.25
N LEU A 195 14.29 -4.86 5.25
CA LEU A 195 14.55 -3.90 4.19
C LEU A 195 16.01 -3.41 4.17
N PHE A 196 16.65 -3.27 5.34
CA PHE A 196 18.07 -2.89 5.42
C PHE A 196 19.00 -4.05 5.03
N SER A 197 18.65 -5.29 5.33
CA SER A 197 19.40 -6.48 4.90
C SER A 197 19.17 -6.83 3.42
N PHE A 198 18.21 -6.20 2.74
CA PHE A 198 17.86 -6.54 1.36
C PHE A 198 18.96 -6.11 0.37
N ARG A 199 19.56 -7.09 -0.31
CA ARG A 199 20.54 -6.90 -1.39
C ARG A 199 20.12 -7.76 -2.57
N THR A 200 19.81 -7.16 -3.71
CA THR A 200 19.38 -7.86 -4.93
C THR A 200 20.44 -7.83 -6.02
N SER A 201 20.33 -8.79 -6.93
CA SER A 201 21.08 -8.81 -8.18
C SER A 201 20.51 -7.77 -9.15
N LYS A 202 21.37 -6.97 -9.80
CA LYS A 202 20.96 -5.91 -10.75
C LYS A 202 20.47 -6.45 -12.11
N LYS A 203 20.32 -7.77 -12.29
CA LYS A 203 20.24 -8.40 -13.62
C LYS A 203 18.82 -8.68 -14.15
N ILE A 204 17.76 -8.54 -13.34
CA ILE A 204 16.38 -8.90 -13.73
C ILE A 204 15.44 -7.69 -13.58
N LEU A 205 14.63 -7.39 -14.61
CA LEU A 205 13.74 -6.21 -14.67
C LEU A 205 12.78 -6.07 -13.45
N PRO A 206 12.10 -7.14 -12.99
CA PRO A 206 11.38 -7.15 -11.72
C PRO A 206 12.21 -6.82 -10.46
N GLU A 207 13.50 -7.16 -10.43
CA GLU A 207 14.39 -6.83 -9.31
C GLU A 207 14.79 -5.35 -9.31
N ILE A 208 14.89 -4.73 -10.49
CA ILE A 208 15.08 -3.27 -10.62
C ILE A 208 13.86 -2.52 -10.06
N ALA A 209 12.63 -3.02 -10.32
CA ALA A 209 11.38 -2.51 -9.74
C ALA A 209 11.42 -2.48 -8.20
N LYS A 210 11.80 -3.63 -7.62
CA LYS A 210 11.91 -3.77 -6.18
C LYS A 210 12.94 -2.81 -5.62
N ASN A 211 14.11 -2.69 -6.25
CA ASN A 211 15.15 -1.78 -5.79
C ASN A 211 14.72 -0.32 -5.74
N LYS A 212 13.89 0.11 -6.69
CA LYS A 212 13.37 1.48 -6.70
C LYS A 212 12.30 1.72 -5.63
N ALA A 213 11.52 0.69 -5.27
CA ALA A 213 10.50 0.77 -4.22
C ALA A 213 11.08 0.67 -2.79
N VAL A 214 12.19 -0.05 -2.60
CA VAL A 214 12.88 -0.23 -1.31
C VAL A 214 13.16 1.09 -0.54
N PRO A 215 13.72 2.16 -1.13
CA PRO A 215 13.97 3.40 -0.38
C PRO A 215 12.69 4.03 0.17
N TYR A 216 11.58 3.96 -0.57
CA TYR A 216 10.29 4.43 -0.06
C TYR A 216 9.77 3.56 1.09
N LEU A 217 9.88 2.23 0.98
CA LEU A 217 9.51 1.31 2.06
C LEU A 217 10.36 1.50 3.33
N LYS A 218 11.66 1.78 3.17
CA LYS A 218 12.55 2.14 4.29
C LYS A 218 12.09 3.43 4.96
N THR A 219 11.78 4.45 4.15
CA THR A 219 11.29 5.74 4.64
C THR A 219 9.99 5.57 5.43
N ILE A 220 9.03 4.79 4.91
CA ILE A 220 7.76 4.52 5.60
C ILE A 220 8.03 3.80 6.93
N SER A 221 8.89 2.79 6.94
CA SER A 221 9.19 2.04 8.17
C SER A 221 9.84 2.92 9.23
N LEU A 222 10.73 3.84 8.84
CA LEU A 222 11.35 4.82 9.75
C LEU A 222 10.34 5.84 10.28
N LEU A 223 9.44 6.35 9.43
CA LEU A 223 8.39 7.27 9.85
C LEU A 223 7.42 6.59 10.83
N LEU A 224 7.03 5.35 10.57
CA LEU A 224 6.19 4.56 11.47
C LEU A 224 6.90 4.27 12.80
N LEU A 225 8.22 4.06 12.81
CA LEU A 225 8.98 3.96 14.05
C LEU A 225 8.92 5.28 14.86
N GLY A 226 9.00 6.43 14.20
CA GLY A 226 8.74 7.73 14.83
C GLY A 226 7.33 7.83 15.42
N VAL A 227 6.32 7.30 14.75
CA VAL A 227 4.95 7.21 15.29
C VAL A 227 4.92 6.36 16.56
N VAL A 228 5.59 5.20 16.59
CA VAL A 228 5.65 4.35 17.78
C VAL A 228 6.28 5.08 18.95
N ILE A 229 7.34 5.84 18.73
CA ILE A 229 8.00 6.63 19.78
C ILE A 229 7.03 7.68 20.35
N LEU A 230 6.32 8.42 19.49
CA LEU A 230 5.32 9.40 19.96
C LEU A 230 4.17 8.74 20.72
N VAL A 231 3.69 7.59 20.23
CA VAL A 231 2.64 6.81 20.88
C VAL A 231 3.13 6.27 22.23
N PHE A 232 4.38 5.80 22.32
CA PHE A 232 4.99 5.37 23.58
C PHE A 232 4.98 6.48 24.62
N PHE A 233 5.42 7.70 24.26
CA PHE A 233 5.37 8.85 25.16
C PHE A 233 3.93 9.25 25.53
N LEU A 234 2.98 9.11 24.61
CA LEU A 234 1.58 9.42 24.90
C LEU A 234 0.94 8.43 25.90
N PHE A 235 1.29 7.15 25.83
CA PHE A 235 0.68 6.10 26.66
C PHE A 235 1.40 5.82 27.98
N LEU A 236 2.72 5.99 28.03
CA LEU A 236 3.55 5.67 29.19
C LEU A 236 4.26 6.89 29.78
N GLY A 237 4.18 8.06 29.14
CA GLY A 237 4.93 9.25 29.54
C GLY A 237 4.67 9.71 30.97
N GLY A 238 3.41 9.64 31.44
CA GLY A 238 3.08 10.06 32.81
C GLY A 238 3.17 8.98 33.86
N GLU A 239 3.03 7.71 33.49
CA GLU A 239 3.35 6.62 34.42
C GLU A 239 4.86 6.51 34.71
N ILE A 240 5.73 6.89 33.76
CA ILE A 240 7.19 6.92 33.96
C ILE A 240 7.66 8.22 34.65
N GLY A 241 6.75 9.20 34.86
CA GLY A 241 7.06 10.47 35.52
C GLY A 241 7.94 11.43 34.70
N ILE A 242 8.14 11.15 33.40
CA ILE A 242 8.94 11.99 32.49
C ILE A 242 8.11 13.19 31.98
N ILE A 243 6.79 12.99 31.79
CA ILE A 243 5.84 13.99 31.31
C ILE A 243 4.52 13.76 32.05
N GLU A 244 3.91 14.76 32.71
CA GLU A 244 2.58 14.58 33.33
C GLU A 244 1.54 14.03 32.34
N ASP A 245 0.73 13.03 32.75
CA ASP A 245 -0.13 12.25 31.86
C ASP A 245 -1.03 13.13 30.96
N PRO A 246 -0.76 13.21 29.64
CA PRO A 246 -1.46 14.12 28.75
C PRO A 246 -2.93 13.74 28.56
N VAL A 247 -3.29 12.48 28.82
CA VAL A 247 -4.67 11.97 28.77
C VAL A 247 -5.48 12.40 30.01
N LEU A 248 -4.88 12.39 31.20
CA LEU A 248 -5.52 12.85 32.44
C LEU A 248 -5.64 14.38 32.48
N LYS A 249 -4.62 15.08 31.99
CA LYS A 249 -4.61 16.55 31.90
C LYS A 249 -5.49 17.10 30.79
N LEU A 250 -6.11 16.26 29.94
CA LEU A 250 -6.98 16.68 28.84
C LEU A 250 -8.13 17.60 29.32
N PHE A 251 -8.63 17.37 30.54
CA PHE A 251 -9.68 18.19 31.16
C PHE A 251 -9.18 19.53 31.72
N LEU A 252 -7.88 19.67 32.00
CA LEU A 252 -7.28 20.87 32.57
C LEU A 252 -6.57 21.72 31.51
N ASN A 253 -5.78 21.08 30.63
CA ASN A 253 -5.02 21.70 29.55
C ASN A 253 -4.93 20.73 28.36
N PRO A 254 -5.73 20.91 27.30
CA PRO A 254 -5.77 19.97 26.18
C PRO A 254 -4.63 20.14 25.16
N VAL A 255 -3.87 21.24 25.25
CA VAL A 255 -2.78 21.61 24.32
C VAL A 255 -1.75 20.49 24.10
N PRO A 256 -1.11 19.90 25.15
CA PRO A 256 -0.09 18.87 24.94
C PRO A 256 -0.62 17.63 24.20
N PHE A 257 -1.85 17.20 24.51
CA PHE A 257 -2.48 16.08 23.83
C PHE A 257 -2.68 16.35 22.33
N TYR A 258 -3.14 17.55 21.97
CA TYR A 258 -3.28 17.95 20.56
C TYR A 258 -1.94 18.00 19.82
N VAL A 259 -0.85 18.44 20.48
CA VAL A 259 0.48 18.46 19.88
C VAL A 259 0.94 17.06 19.49
N PHE A 260 0.80 16.07 20.38
CA PHE A 260 1.12 14.68 20.08
C PHE A 260 0.26 14.12 18.94
N LEU A 261 -1.05 14.36 18.95
CA LEU A 261 -1.95 13.91 17.89
C LEU A 261 -1.59 14.52 16.53
N ILE A 262 -1.28 15.82 16.49
CA ILE A 262 -0.85 16.51 15.28
C ILE A 262 0.46 15.91 14.75
N GLY A 263 1.41 15.62 15.65
CA GLY A 263 2.70 14.99 15.31
C GLY A 263 2.52 13.59 14.72
N ILE A 264 1.76 12.72 15.39
CA ILE A 264 1.43 11.36 14.90
C ILE A 264 0.77 11.45 13.52
N GLN A 265 -0.23 12.32 13.38
CA GLN A 265 -0.98 12.42 12.13
C GLN A 265 -0.14 12.97 10.98
N PHE A 266 0.80 13.87 11.26
CA PHE A 266 1.75 14.37 10.26
C PHE A 266 2.68 13.26 9.75
N LEU A 267 3.27 12.46 10.65
CA LEU A 267 4.13 11.34 10.27
C LEU A 267 3.37 10.26 9.47
N VAL A 268 2.15 9.93 9.89
CA VAL A 268 1.28 8.99 9.16
C VAL A 268 0.94 9.54 7.77
N SER A 269 0.69 10.84 7.64
CA SER A 269 0.38 11.45 6.34
C SER A 269 1.55 11.36 5.36
N ILE A 270 2.77 11.67 5.81
CA ILE A 270 3.97 11.49 4.98
C ILE A 270 4.16 10.02 4.62
N SER A 271 3.89 9.10 5.56
CA SER A 271 3.99 7.66 5.32
C SER A 271 3.05 7.18 4.22
N VAL A 272 1.79 7.63 4.21
CA VAL A 272 0.81 7.29 3.17
C VAL A 272 1.21 7.87 1.81
N LEU A 273 1.75 9.09 1.77
CA LEU A 273 2.26 9.67 0.53
C LEU A 273 3.45 8.89 -0.02
N ALA A 274 4.39 8.50 0.84
CA ALA A 274 5.52 7.65 0.48
C ALA A 274 5.06 6.25 0.00
N LEU A 275 3.98 5.70 0.59
CA LEU A 275 3.36 4.46 0.16
C LEU A 275 2.83 4.56 -1.28
N GLY A 276 2.14 5.66 -1.62
CA GLY A 276 1.69 5.89 -2.99
C GLY A 276 2.85 5.99 -3.99
N GLN A 277 3.94 6.67 -3.62
CA GLN A 277 5.16 6.75 -4.45
C GLN A 277 5.84 5.38 -4.63
N ALA A 278 5.86 4.55 -3.58
CA ALA A 278 6.39 3.20 -3.64
C ALA A 278 5.59 2.33 -4.61
N LEU A 279 4.26 2.45 -4.58
CA LEU A 279 3.33 1.68 -5.40
C LEU A 279 3.48 2.01 -6.89
N ILE A 280 3.51 3.30 -7.21
CA ILE A 280 3.75 3.78 -8.58
C ILE A 280 5.12 3.32 -9.08
N SER A 281 6.15 3.42 -8.23
CA SER A 281 7.51 2.97 -8.57
C SER A 281 7.58 1.46 -8.76
N TYR A 282 6.78 0.67 -8.05
CA TYR A 282 6.74 -0.77 -8.20
C TYR A 282 6.01 -1.18 -9.51
N GLU A 283 4.87 -0.55 -9.81
CA GLU A 283 4.08 -0.85 -11.01
C GLU A 283 4.81 -0.47 -12.31
N ILE A 284 5.56 0.65 -12.34
CA ILE A 284 6.29 1.11 -13.54
C ILE A 284 7.31 0.07 -14.04
N PHE A 285 7.81 -0.83 -13.19
CA PHE A 285 8.91 -1.75 -13.53
C PHE A 285 8.55 -3.24 -13.44
N MET A 286 7.30 -3.62 -13.12
CA MET A 286 6.83 -5.02 -13.14
C MET A 286 6.63 -5.60 -14.56
N GLY A 287 7.02 -4.87 -15.61
CA GLY A 287 7.51 -5.50 -16.84
C GLY A 287 6.51 -6.32 -17.66
N ARG A 288 5.19 -6.13 -17.51
CA ARG A 288 4.21 -6.52 -18.53
C ARG A 288 3.20 -5.40 -18.76
N ILE A 289 3.37 -4.81 -19.96
CA ILE A 289 2.56 -3.84 -20.70
C ILE A 289 1.95 -2.71 -19.85
N LEU A 290 2.45 -1.50 -19.71
CA LEU A 290 3.39 -0.62 -20.43
C LEU A 290 3.57 0.60 -19.47
N PRO A 291 4.59 1.47 -19.63
CA PRO A 291 4.88 2.56 -18.70
C PRO A 291 3.73 3.57 -18.64
N LYS A 292 2.84 3.48 -17.64
CA LYS A 292 1.78 4.48 -17.43
C LYS A 292 2.40 5.79 -16.91
N ILE A 293 2.89 6.64 -17.80
CA ILE A 293 3.06 8.09 -17.54
C ILE A 293 1.74 8.65 -16.97
N GLY A 294 0.60 8.15 -17.46
CA GLY A 294 -0.73 8.40 -16.92
C GLY A 294 -0.85 8.14 -15.41
N LEU A 295 -0.35 7.03 -14.85
CA LEU A 295 -0.53 6.71 -13.43
C LEU A 295 0.19 7.73 -12.52
N ARG A 296 1.38 8.18 -12.92
CA ARG A 296 2.13 9.21 -12.19
C ARG A 296 1.41 10.57 -12.25
N GLN A 297 0.82 10.91 -13.41
CA GLN A 297 0.03 12.13 -13.56
C GLN A 297 -1.30 12.04 -12.79
N GLU A 298 -1.97 10.91 -12.83
CA GLU A 298 -3.19 10.61 -12.07
C GLU A 298 -2.93 10.73 -10.57
N TRP A 299 -1.83 10.18 -10.06
CA TRP A 299 -1.44 10.34 -8.67
C TRP A 299 -1.28 11.81 -8.27
N LYS A 300 -0.60 12.61 -9.10
CA LYS A 300 -0.46 14.06 -8.86
C LYS A 300 -1.81 14.77 -8.87
N LYS A 301 -2.66 14.49 -9.87
CA LYS A 301 -3.99 15.08 -10.02
C LYS A 301 -4.90 14.73 -8.85
N ILE A 302 -4.86 13.49 -8.38
CA ILE A 302 -5.73 12.98 -7.32
C ILE A 302 -5.26 13.47 -5.95
N ASN A 303 -3.95 13.50 -5.73
CA ASN A 303 -3.39 14.13 -4.54
C ASN A 303 -3.79 15.61 -4.47
N LEU A 304 -3.59 16.36 -5.56
CA LEU A 304 -3.98 17.78 -5.64
C LEU A 304 -5.50 17.97 -5.49
N GLY A 305 -6.31 17.10 -6.13
CA GLY A 305 -7.76 17.13 -6.05
C GLY A 305 -8.29 16.89 -4.63
N PHE A 306 -7.80 15.86 -3.93
CA PHE A 306 -8.20 15.62 -2.55
C PHE A 306 -7.70 16.70 -1.59
N LEU A 307 -6.54 17.29 -1.85
CA LEU A 307 -6.06 18.44 -1.09
C LEU A 307 -7.00 19.64 -1.29
N LEU A 308 -7.39 19.94 -2.53
CA LEU A 308 -8.38 21.00 -2.83
C LEU A 308 -9.73 20.75 -2.18
N ILE A 309 -10.26 19.52 -2.24
CA ILE A 309 -11.55 19.18 -1.60
C ILE A 309 -11.44 19.35 -0.08
N THR A 310 -10.31 18.96 0.51
CA THR A 310 -10.05 19.15 1.95
C THR A 310 -9.98 20.63 2.29
N PHE A 311 -9.31 21.44 1.48
CA PHE A 311 -9.24 22.89 1.67
C PHE A 311 -10.61 23.57 1.51
N LEU A 312 -11.41 23.12 0.54
CA LEU A 312 -12.77 23.60 0.34
C LEU A 312 -13.67 23.23 1.53
N TYR A 313 -13.54 22.02 2.08
CA TYR A 313 -14.21 21.65 3.33
C TYR A 313 -13.77 22.54 4.50
N PHE A 314 -12.49 22.92 4.60
CA PHE A 314 -12.02 23.85 5.64
C PHE A 314 -12.74 25.20 5.54
N ILE A 315 -12.82 25.78 4.34
CA ILE A 315 -13.52 27.06 4.11
C ILE A 315 -15.00 26.94 4.46
N ILE A 316 -15.67 25.90 3.98
CA ILE A 316 -17.11 25.70 4.24
C ILE A 316 -17.39 25.44 5.72
N SER A 317 -16.50 24.72 6.41
CA SER A 317 -16.58 24.52 7.85
C SER A 317 -16.41 25.83 8.61
N THR A 318 -15.55 26.76 8.16
CA THR A 318 -15.43 28.10 8.78
C THR A 318 -16.69 28.96 8.57
N LEU A 319 -17.50 28.64 7.56
CA LEU A 319 -18.78 29.30 7.28
C LEU A 319 -19.97 28.65 8.00
N GLY A 320 -19.74 27.67 8.87
CA GLY A 320 -20.77 27.06 9.74
C GLY A 320 -21.43 25.80 9.19
N PHE A 321 -21.03 25.30 8.02
CA PHE A 321 -21.51 24.02 7.47
C PHE A 321 -20.48 22.92 7.75
N SER A 322 -20.63 22.20 8.87
CA SER A 322 -19.62 21.22 9.31
C SER A 322 -19.79 19.80 8.76
N LYS A 323 -20.89 19.47 8.08
CA LYS A 323 -21.26 18.08 7.71
C LYS A 323 -20.20 17.36 6.86
N ILE A 324 -19.29 16.61 7.50
CA ILE A 324 -18.20 15.92 6.79
C ILE A 324 -18.68 14.69 6.01
N GLU A 325 -19.83 14.14 6.38
CA GLU A 325 -20.44 12.96 5.75
C GLU A 325 -20.63 13.13 4.25
N LEU A 326 -21.09 14.31 3.81
CA LEU A 326 -21.32 14.62 2.39
C LEU A 326 -20.01 14.57 1.59
N PHE A 327 -18.93 15.11 2.16
CA PHE A 327 -17.61 15.11 1.53
C PHE A 327 -16.99 13.70 1.52
N LEU A 328 -17.15 12.93 2.60
CA LEU A 328 -16.72 11.53 2.67
C LEU A 328 -17.42 10.67 1.61
N ILE A 329 -18.76 10.70 1.57
CA ILE A 329 -19.57 9.96 0.60
C ILE A 329 -19.19 10.39 -0.82
N GLY A 330 -19.10 11.70 -1.08
CA GLY A 330 -18.67 12.23 -2.37
C GLY A 330 -17.30 11.70 -2.81
N SER A 331 -16.32 11.66 -1.89
CA SER A 331 -14.97 11.16 -2.18
C SER A 331 -14.95 9.66 -2.49
N TYR A 332 -15.74 8.86 -1.77
CA TYR A 332 -15.84 7.42 -2.01
C TYR A 332 -16.56 7.11 -3.31
N VAL A 333 -17.69 7.79 -3.59
CA VAL A 333 -18.41 7.66 -4.87
C VAL A 333 -17.51 8.05 -6.03
N TYR A 334 -16.77 9.16 -5.92
CA TYR A 334 -15.78 9.57 -6.92
C TYR A 334 -14.74 8.46 -7.16
N ASN A 335 -14.13 7.93 -6.11
CA ASN A 335 -13.14 6.86 -6.24
C ASN A 335 -13.73 5.59 -6.88
N VAL A 336 -14.90 5.14 -6.45
CA VAL A 336 -15.59 3.99 -7.03
C VAL A 336 -15.89 4.23 -8.51
N SER A 337 -16.47 5.37 -8.88
CA SER A 337 -16.73 5.70 -10.28
C SER A 337 -15.46 5.69 -11.13
N ARG A 338 -14.34 6.20 -10.59
CA ARG A 338 -13.04 6.20 -11.24
C ARG A 338 -12.49 4.77 -11.40
N THR A 339 -12.69 3.88 -10.43
CA THR A 339 -12.29 2.46 -10.59
C THR A 339 -13.01 1.78 -11.74
N PHE A 340 -14.31 2.01 -11.89
CA PHE A 340 -15.08 1.46 -13.00
C PHE A 340 -14.57 1.99 -14.35
N LEU A 341 -14.30 3.29 -14.44
CA LEU A 341 -13.70 3.89 -15.64
C LEU A 341 -12.31 3.31 -15.95
N LEU A 342 -11.45 3.17 -14.93
CA LEU A 342 -10.11 2.58 -15.10
C LEU A 342 -10.19 1.12 -15.56
N LYS A 343 -11.12 0.34 -15.00
CA LYS A 343 -11.36 -1.05 -15.38
C LYS A 343 -11.85 -1.14 -16.83
N LYS A 344 -12.87 -0.36 -17.20
CA LYS A 344 -13.41 -0.31 -18.57
C LYS A 344 -12.33 0.11 -19.58
N ASN A 345 -11.52 1.12 -19.25
CA ASN A 345 -10.42 1.56 -20.10
C ASN A 345 -9.34 0.48 -20.25
N LYS A 346 -9.05 -0.28 -19.18
CA LYS A 346 -8.13 -1.42 -19.24
C LYS A 346 -8.66 -2.52 -20.17
N GLU A 347 -9.93 -2.89 -20.04
CA GLU A 347 -10.58 -3.89 -20.89
C GLU A 347 -10.60 -3.46 -22.36
N LEU A 348 -10.96 -2.20 -22.64
CA LEU A 348 -10.94 -1.64 -24.00
C LEU A 348 -9.53 -1.66 -24.62
N ARG A 349 -8.49 -1.35 -23.84
CA ARG A 349 -7.10 -1.41 -24.31
C ARG A 349 -6.67 -2.84 -24.62
N LEU A 350 -7.05 -3.81 -23.77
CA LEU A 350 -6.75 -5.22 -24.02
C LEU A 350 -7.46 -5.72 -25.28
N ALA A 351 -8.73 -5.33 -25.49
CA ALA A 351 -9.48 -5.66 -26.69
C ALA A 351 -8.88 -5.04 -27.95
N LYS A 352 -8.53 -3.74 -27.92
CA LYS A 352 -7.83 -3.07 -29.01
C LYS A 352 -6.49 -3.74 -29.34
N ASN A 353 -5.71 -4.11 -28.32
CA ASN A 353 -4.44 -4.80 -28.49
C ASN A 353 -4.63 -6.20 -29.12
N SER A 354 -5.63 -6.97 -28.69
CA SER A 354 -5.92 -8.26 -29.34
C SER A 354 -6.34 -8.11 -30.80
N ILE A 355 -7.12 -7.07 -31.12
CA ILE A 355 -7.52 -6.76 -32.50
C ILE A 355 -6.29 -6.34 -33.31
N LEU A 356 -5.45 -5.46 -32.79
CA LEU A 356 -4.22 -5.03 -33.46
C LEU A 356 -3.27 -6.20 -33.70
N ASN A 357 -3.05 -7.06 -32.69
CA ASN A 357 -2.28 -8.28 -32.86
C ASN A 357 -2.89 -9.20 -33.92
N SER A 358 -4.21 -9.36 -33.95
CA SER A 358 -4.87 -10.16 -34.98
C SER A 358 -4.65 -9.57 -36.38
N ILE A 359 -4.74 -8.25 -36.54
CA ILE A 359 -4.50 -7.56 -37.82
C ILE A 359 -3.04 -7.75 -38.25
N ILE A 360 -2.07 -7.51 -37.36
CA ILE A 360 -0.64 -7.74 -37.63
C ILE A 360 -0.39 -9.20 -38.03
N THR A 361 -1.01 -10.18 -37.36
CA THR A 361 -0.86 -11.59 -37.74
C THR A 361 -1.51 -11.93 -39.07
N THR A 362 -2.65 -11.31 -39.40
CA THR A 362 -3.38 -11.60 -40.65
C THR A 362 -2.71 -10.93 -41.85
N GLU A 363 -2.22 -9.70 -41.67
CA GLU A 363 -1.50 -8.92 -42.69
C GLU A 363 -0.13 -9.54 -43.00
N ASN A 364 0.57 -10.07 -41.98
CA ASN A 364 1.78 -10.89 -42.17
C ASN A 364 1.54 -12.20 -42.95
N ILE A 365 0.30 -12.74 -42.94
CA ILE A 365 -0.05 -13.96 -43.69
C ILE A 365 -0.53 -13.61 -45.12
N ALA A 366 -1.20 -12.47 -45.29
CA ALA A 366 -1.82 -12.08 -46.56
C ALA A 366 -0.87 -11.36 -47.56
N GLU A 367 0.19 -10.68 -47.09
CA GLU A 367 0.99 -9.80 -47.95
C GLU A 367 2.50 -10.05 -47.88
N ASN A 368 2.93 -11.28 -48.20
CA ASN A 368 4.33 -11.57 -48.59
C ASN A 368 4.74 -10.96 -49.95
N VAL A 369 4.03 -9.95 -50.44
CA VAL A 369 4.14 -9.45 -51.82
C VAL A 369 4.05 -7.91 -51.83
N ILE A 370 5.23 -7.24 -51.83
CA ILE A 370 5.50 -5.91 -52.43
C ILE A 370 5.13 -4.62 -51.63
N SER A 371 5.58 -4.41 -50.40
CA SER A 371 5.63 -3.03 -49.83
C SER A 371 6.77 -2.81 -48.84
N SER A 372 7.25 -1.57 -48.76
CA SER A 372 8.43 -1.19 -47.97
C SER A 372 8.20 -1.46 -46.47
N PRO A 373 9.12 -2.17 -45.77
CA PRO A 373 8.88 -2.62 -44.40
C PRO A 373 8.86 -1.46 -43.38
N LYS A 374 9.45 -0.30 -43.70
CA LYS A 374 9.48 0.89 -42.81
C LYS A 374 8.08 1.53 -42.67
N GLU A 375 7.39 1.76 -43.78
CA GLU A 375 6.04 2.38 -43.76
C GLU A 375 4.99 1.47 -43.12
N LYS A 376 5.12 0.14 -43.33
CA LYS A 376 4.26 -0.87 -42.71
C LYS A 376 4.41 -0.91 -41.18
N LEU A 377 5.62 -0.77 -40.65
CA LEU A 377 5.88 -0.81 -39.22
C LEU A 377 5.68 0.56 -38.54
N GLN A 378 5.72 1.66 -39.29
CA GLN A 378 5.57 3.02 -38.75
C GLN A 378 4.15 3.26 -38.19
N LYS A 379 3.08 2.88 -38.90
CA LYS A 379 1.69 3.07 -38.41
C LYS A 379 1.36 2.25 -37.15
N PRO A 380 1.68 0.94 -37.08
CA PRO A 380 1.55 0.16 -35.85
C PRO A 380 2.43 0.69 -34.73
N PHE A 381 3.64 1.15 -35.04
CA PHE A 381 4.53 1.76 -34.05
C PHE A 381 3.98 3.09 -33.52
N GLU A 382 3.35 3.88 -34.37
CA GLU A 382 2.72 5.15 -34.00
C GLU A 382 1.46 4.93 -33.15
N ILE A 383 0.60 3.98 -33.51
CA ILE A 383 -0.55 3.56 -32.70
C ILE A 383 -0.07 2.95 -31.37
N LEU A 384 0.98 2.14 -31.40
CA LEU A 384 1.60 1.60 -30.19
C LEU A 384 2.13 2.74 -29.31
N CYS A 385 2.81 3.75 -29.88
CA CYS A 385 3.41 4.87 -29.15
C CYS A 385 2.38 5.86 -28.59
N SER A 386 1.34 6.16 -29.36
CA SER A 386 0.28 7.12 -29.02
C SER A 386 -0.80 6.51 -28.13
N ASP A 387 -1.46 5.44 -28.60
CA ASP A 387 -2.66 4.89 -27.97
C ASP A 387 -2.37 3.85 -26.87
N ILE A 388 -1.24 3.14 -26.97
CA ILE A 388 -0.93 2.03 -26.07
C ILE A 388 0.15 2.41 -25.04
N LEU A 389 1.22 3.06 -25.48
CA LEU A 389 2.36 3.52 -24.68
C LEU A 389 2.12 4.89 -24.02
N GLU A 390 1.28 5.74 -24.62
CA GLU A 390 1.10 7.16 -24.20
C GLU A 390 2.44 7.89 -24.01
N THR A 391 3.45 7.56 -24.81
CA THR A 391 4.80 8.11 -24.68
C THR A 391 4.92 9.41 -25.47
N SER A 392 5.55 10.44 -24.89
CA SER A 392 5.80 11.71 -25.59
C SER A 392 6.86 11.61 -26.68
N SER A 393 7.76 10.63 -26.59
CA SER A 393 8.80 10.37 -27.57
C SER A 393 9.27 8.92 -27.49
N ALA A 394 9.46 8.25 -28.62
CA ALA A 394 10.01 6.89 -28.66
C ALA A 394 10.94 6.72 -29.86
N LEU A 395 12.01 5.97 -29.65
CA LEU A 395 12.98 5.59 -30.68
C LEU A 395 13.12 4.07 -30.65
N PHE A 396 12.79 3.43 -31.75
CA PHE A 396 13.04 2.01 -31.95
C PHE A 396 14.27 1.86 -32.84
N ILE A 397 15.27 1.15 -32.34
CA ILE A 397 16.48 0.79 -33.09
C ILE A 397 16.48 -0.73 -33.19
N SER A 398 16.31 -1.25 -34.40
CA SER A 398 16.54 -2.67 -34.68
C SER A 398 18.02 -2.89 -34.94
N GLU A 399 18.79 -3.28 -33.92
CA GLU A 399 20.15 -3.79 -34.12
C GLU A 399 20.04 -5.23 -34.64
N SER A 400 19.97 -5.40 -35.96
CA SER A 400 20.04 -6.72 -36.57
C SER A 400 21.48 -7.04 -36.95
N ARG A 401 22.05 -8.15 -36.43
CA ARG A 401 23.37 -8.67 -36.86
C ARG A 401 23.31 -9.40 -38.21
N ILE A 402 22.33 -9.08 -39.06
CA ILE A 402 22.07 -9.78 -40.31
C ILE A 402 22.48 -8.85 -41.46
N PRO A 403 23.47 -9.21 -42.31
CA PRO A 403 24.14 -8.29 -43.24
C PRO A 403 23.27 -7.76 -44.40
N PHE A 404 21.98 -8.06 -44.44
CA PHE A 404 21.06 -7.69 -45.53
C PHE A 404 19.79 -6.96 -45.06
N VAL A 405 19.62 -6.73 -43.75
CA VAL A 405 18.52 -5.93 -43.21
C VAL A 405 19.10 -4.62 -42.72
N ALA A 406 18.82 -3.53 -43.45
CA ALA A 406 19.26 -2.19 -43.05
C ALA A 406 18.73 -1.86 -41.63
N ASP A 407 19.56 -1.19 -40.83
CA ASP A 407 19.19 -0.71 -39.50
C ASP A 407 17.88 0.09 -39.60
N MET A 408 16.81 -0.46 -39.03
CA MET A 408 15.51 0.19 -39.05
C MET A 408 15.37 1.08 -37.82
N ILE A 409 15.31 2.38 -38.06
CA ILE A 409 15.05 3.40 -37.04
C ILE A 409 13.61 3.90 -37.21
N LEU A 410 12.78 3.71 -36.19
CA LEU A 410 11.42 4.28 -36.13
C LEU A 410 11.38 5.34 -35.03
N THR A 411 10.93 6.54 -35.35
CA THR A 411 10.81 7.69 -34.43
C THR A 411 9.35 8.07 -34.22
N TYR A 412 8.99 8.38 -32.97
CA TYR A 412 7.71 8.98 -32.59
C TYR A 412 7.96 10.22 -31.72
N PRO A 413 7.32 11.39 -31.98
CA PRO A 413 6.58 11.73 -33.19
C PRO A 413 7.49 11.84 -34.42
N ILE A 414 6.90 11.75 -35.62
CA ILE A 414 7.61 11.73 -36.92
C ILE A 414 8.45 13.01 -37.15
N ASP A 415 8.13 14.10 -36.46
CA ASP A 415 8.75 15.42 -36.67
C ASP A 415 10.22 15.55 -36.21
N LEU A 416 10.78 14.55 -35.50
CA LEU A 416 12.19 14.59 -35.09
C LEU A 416 13.19 14.35 -36.23
N GLU A 417 12.78 13.70 -37.33
CA GLU A 417 13.64 13.54 -38.52
C GLU A 417 13.77 14.86 -39.32
N LYS A 418 12.80 15.79 -39.24
CA LYS A 418 12.81 17.04 -40.00
C LYS A 418 13.71 18.14 -39.41
N ILE A 419 14.23 17.98 -38.20
CA ILE A 419 15.05 18.99 -37.50
C ILE A 419 16.56 18.78 -37.75
N LYS A 420 16.94 17.73 -38.48
CA LYS A 420 18.32 17.51 -38.96
C LYS A 420 18.36 17.47 -40.48
N ILE A 421 18.22 18.64 -41.11
CA ILE A 421 18.83 18.94 -42.42
C ILE A 421 19.51 20.29 -42.28
#